data_AF-A0A2S9FXH6-F1
#
_entry.id   AF-A0A2S9FXH6-F1
#
_cell.length_a   1.000
_cell.length_b   1.000
_cell.length_c   1.000
_cell.angle_alpha   90.00
_cell.angle_beta   90.00
_cell.angle_gamma   90.00
#
_symmetry.space_group_name_H-M   'P 1'
#
loop_
_entity.id
_entity.type
_entity.pdbx_description
1 polymer ?
#
loop_
_entity_poly.entity_id
_entity_poly.type
_entity_poly.pdbx_seq_one_letter_code
_entity_poly.pdbx_strand_id
1 'polypeptide(L)'
;MGSETSGADLGAHTRGTARVKRGMAEMLKGGVIMDVVTPGQARIAEGAGAVAVMALERVPADIRAQGGVSRMSDPDMIEGII
;
A
#
# COMPACT_ATOMS: atom_id res chain seq x y z
N MET A 1 9.74 30.22 41.68
CA MET A 1 9.86 29.04 42.57
C MET A 1 8.49 28.39 42.60
N GLY A 2 8.35 27.27 41.90
CA GLY A 2 7.06 26.64 41.56
C GLY A 2 7.27 25.74 40.36
N SER A 3 7.97 24.64 40.61
CA SER A 3 8.55 23.63 39.73
C SER A 3 7.72 23.20 38.51
N GLU A 4 8.31 23.36 37.32
CA GLU A 4 8.08 22.48 36.18
C GLU A 4 8.61 21.09 36.54
N THR A 5 7.71 20.14 36.79
CA THR A 5 8.10 18.74 36.99
C THR A 5 8.39 18.09 35.63
N SER A 6 9.69 17.99 35.38
CA SER A 6 10.44 16.95 34.67
C SER A 6 9.62 15.89 33.94
N GLY A 7 9.90 15.78 32.64
CA GLY A 7 9.57 14.61 31.85
C GLY A 7 10.27 13.34 32.34
N ALA A 8 9.57 12.23 32.11
CA ALA A 8 10.11 10.93 31.77
C ALA A 8 8.93 10.11 31.24
N ASP A 9 8.52 10.37 29.99
CA ASP A 9 7.70 9.40 29.26
C ASP A 9 8.60 8.19 28.99
N LEU A 10 8.36 7.14 29.77
CA LEU A 10 9.00 5.84 29.66
C LEU A 10 8.83 5.36 28.22
N GLY A 11 9.96 5.17 27.52
CA GLY A 11 10.01 4.87 26.08
C GLY A 11 8.98 3.85 25.62
N ALA A 12 7.83 4.36 25.16
CA ALA A 12 6.91 3.59 24.37
C ALA A 12 7.60 3.32 23.04
N HIS A 13 7.97 2.06 22.79
CA HIS A 13 8.43 1.62 21.48
C HIS A 13 7.27 1.71 20.49
N THR A 14 7.02 2.92 19.98
CA THR A 14 5.94 3.19 19.05
C THR A 14 6.33 2.61 17.68
N ARG A 15 5.83 1.41 17.37
CA ARG A 15 6.04 0.75 16.08
C ARG A 15 5.32 1.51 14.97
N GLY A 16 5.93 1.59 13.78
CA GLY A 16 5.29 2.18 12.60
C GLY A 16 4.96 3.67 12.74
N THR A 17 5.89 4.46 13.27
CA THR A 17 5.73 5.92 13.41
C THR A 17 5.43 6.59 12.06
N ALA A 18 4.81 7.78 12.10
CA ALA A 18 4.49 8.54 10.91
C ALA A 18 5.73 8.80 10.01
N ARG A 19 6.90 8.98 10.63
CA ARG A 19 8.17 9.14 9.89
C ARG A 19 8.49 7.91 9.03
N VAL A 20 8.32 6.70 9.56
CA VAL A 20 8.61 5.45 8.83
C VAL A 20 7.62 5.27 7.68
N LYS A 21 6.32 5.47 7.94
CA LYS A 21 5.26 5.32 6.92
C LYS A 21 5.44 6.32 5.76
N ARG A 22 5.77 7.58 6.08
CA ARG A 22 6.09 8.59 5.06
C ARG A 22 7.35 8.22 4.30
N GLY A 23 8.43 7.83 4.99
CA GLY A 23 9.68 7.40 4.34
C GLY A 23 9.48 6.28 3.33
N MET A 24 8.62 5.29 3.63
CA MET A 24 8.24 4.24 2.68
C MET A 24 7.53 4.81 1.45
N ALA A 25 6.56 5.72 1.62
CA ALA A 25 5.87 6.35 0.50
C ALA A 25 6.80 7.21 -0.38
N GLU A 26 7.81 7.85 0.23
CA GLU A 26 8.83 8.62 -0.49
C GLU A 26 9.66 7.75 -1.44
N MET A 27 9.88 6.47 -1.11
CA MET A 27 10.62 5.54 -1.98
C MET A 27 9.89 5.21 -3.29
N LEU A 28 8.56 5.41 -3.34
CA LEU A 28 7.75 5.15 -4.53
C LEU A 28 7.67 6.36 -5.48
N LYS A 29 8.29 7.49 -5.11
CA LYS A 29 8.25 8.71 -5.91
C LYS A 29 8.95 8.54 -7.26
N GLY A 30 8.35 9.10 -8.30
CA GLY A 30 8.87 9.03 -9.67
C GLY A 30 8.62 7.71 -10.39
N GLY A 31 8.01 6.73 -9.71
CA GLY A 31 7.62 5.45 -10.30
C GLY A 31 6.15 5.40 -10.75
N VAL A 32 5.81 4.28 -11.39
CA VAL A 32 4.44 3.95 -11.78
C VAL A 32 3.94 2.78 -10.93
N ILE A 33 2.71 2.89 -10.42
CA ILE A 33 1.99 1.80 -9.76
C ILE A 33 0.91 1.30 -10.73
N MET A 34 0.90 -0.01 -11.03
CA MET A 34 -0.02 -0.58 -12.02
C MET A 34 -1.10 -1.47 -11.38
N ASP A 35 -2.34 -1.30 -11.83
CA ASP A 35 -3.46 -2.17 -11.49
C ASP A 35 -3.30 -3.53 -12.20
N VAL A 36 -3.38 -4.63 -11.44
CA VAL A 36 -3.26 -6.00 -11.96
C VAL A 36 -4.33 -6.90 -11.36
N VAL A 37 -4.83 -7.84 -12.17
CA VAL A 37 -5.86 -8.81 -11.77
C VAL A 37 -5.38 -10.27 -11.85
N THR A 38 -4.14 -10.49 -12.32
CA THR A 38 -3.54 -11.83 -12.37
C THR A 38 -2.03 -11.78 -12.08
N PRO A 39 -1.42 -12.91 -11.66
CA PRO A 39 0.03 -12.99 -11.44
C PRO A 39 0.85 -12.80 -12.73
N GLY A 40 0.28 -13.14 -13.89
CA GLY A 40 0.89 -12.90 -15.19
C GLY A 40 1.01 -11.40 -15.52
N GLN A 41 -0.03 -10.62 -15.22
CA GLN A 41 0.01 -9.17 -15.38
C GLN A 41 1.01 -8.51 -14.42
N ALA A 42 1.15 -9.02 -13.19
CA ALA A 42 2.14 -8.54 -12.23
C ALA A 42 3.58 -8.67 -12.78
N ARG A 43 3.92 -9.82 -13.37
CA ARG A 43 5.22 -10.03 -14.04
C ARG A 43 5.44 -9.10 -15.23
N ILE A 44 4.39 -8.82 -16.00
CA ILE A 44 4.48 -7.87 -17.13
C ILE A 44 4.69 -6.44 -16.62
N ALA A 45 3.99 -6.04 -15.55
CA ALA A 45 4.12 -4.73 -14.93
C ALA A 45 5.53 -4.51 -14.35
N GLU A 46 6.08 -5.52 -13.67
CA GLU A 46 7.47 -5.51 -13.20
C GLU A 46 8.46 -5.36 -14.36
N GLY A 47 8.31 -6.17 -15.42
CA GLY A 47 9.14 -6.09 -16.62
C GLY A 47 9.03 -4.76 -17.38
N ALA A 48 7.90 -4.06 -17.25
CA ALA A 48 7.69 -2.72 -17.80
C ALA A 48 8.26 -1.59 -16.91
N GLY A 49 8.82 -1.91 -15.74
CA GLY A 49 9.42 -0.95 -14.81
C GLY A 49 8.46 -0.33 -13.81
N ALA A 50 7.33 -0.97 -13.49
CA ALA A 50 6.47 -0.55 -12.39
C ALA A 50 7.21 -0.69 -11.05
N VAL A 51 7.11 0.33 -10.18
CA VAL A 51 7.75 0.30 -8.85
C VAL A 51 6.92 -0.45 -7.81
N ALA A 52 5.62 -0.60 -8.08
CA ALA A 52 4.70 -1.43 -7.30
C ALA A 52 3.49 -1.83 -8.17
N VAL A 53 2.73 -2.82 -7.68
CA VAL A 53 1.46 -3.26 -8.29
C VAL A 53 0.32 -3.12 -7.30
N MET A 54 -0.89 -2.88 -7.81
CA MET A 54 -2.14 -2.88 -7.06
C MET A 54 -2.97 -4.10 -7.46
N ALA A 55 -3.19 -5.02 -6.52
CA ALA A 55 -3.93 -6.26 -6.76
C ALA A 55 -5.44 -6.06 -6.63
N LEU A 56 -6.19 -6.29 -7.71
CA LEU A 56 -7.65 -6.12 -7.74
C LEU A 56 -8.31 -7.35 -8.38
N GLU A 57 -9.57 -7.62 -8.03
CA GLU A 57 -10.36 -8.63 -8.76
C GLU A 57 -10.84 -8.12 -10.12
N ARG A 58 -10.98 -6.79 -10.25
CA ARG A 58 -11.44 -6.12 -11.46
C ARG A 58 -10.77 -4.75 -11.59
N VAL A 59 -10.40 -4.37 -12.80
CA VAL A 59 -9.84 -3.04 -13.07
C VAL A 59 -10.92 -1.96 -12.97
N PRO A 60 -10.56 -0.69 -12.70
CA PRO A 60 -11.53 0.40 -12.54
C PRO A 60 -12.45 0.62 -13.76
N ALA A 61 -12.00 0.26 -14.97
CA ALA A 61 -12.84 0.32 -16.17
C ALA A 61 -14.00 -0.68 -16.09
N ASP A 62 -13.70 -1.92 -15.70
CA ASP A 62 -14.69 -2.99 -15.58
C ASP A 62 -15.66 -2.75 -14.43
N ILE A 63 -15.18 -2.23 -13.29
CA ILE A 63 -16.03 -1.84 -12.15
C ILE A 63 -17.07 -0.80 -12.60
N ARG A 64 -16.66 0.19 -13.38
CA ARG A 64 -17.58 1.23 -13.89
C ARG A 64 -18.57 0.66 -14.92
N ALA A 65 -18.14 -0.27 -15.77
CA ALA A 65 -18.98 -0.86 -16.81
C ALA A 65 -20.02 -1.84 -16.26
N GLN A 66 -19.63 -2.69 -15.31
CA GLN A 66 -20.48 -3.73 -14.74
C GLN A 66 -21.38 -3.22 -13.61
N GLY A 67 -20.96 -2.14 -12.94
CA GLY A 67 -21.66 -1.60 -11.77
C GLY A 67 -21.64 -2.55 -10.56
N GLY A 68 -22.53 -2.29 -9.61
CA GLY A 68 -22.67 -3.08 -8.39
C GLY A 68 -21.73 -2.65 -7.26
N VAL A 69 -21.57 -3.52 -6.26
CA VAL A 69 -20.77 -3.25 -5.05
C VAL A 69 -19.38 -3.84 -5.22
N SER A 70 -18.36 -2.98 -5.24
CA SER A 70 -16.95 -3.39 -5.18
C SER A 70 -16.45 -3.43 -3.74
N ARG A 71 -15.83 -4.54 -3.35
CA ARG A 71 -15.24 -4.77 -2.02
C ARG A 71 -13.72 -4.90 -2.15
N MET A 72 -13.06 -5.15 -1.02
CA MET A 72 -11.67 -5.60 -1.00
C MET A 72 -11.55 -6.93 -1.74
N SER A 73 -10.46 -7.09 -2.49
CA SER A 73 -10.06 -8.36 -3.09
C SER A 73 -9.85 -9.45 -2.04
N ASP A 74 -10.11 -10.69 -2.41
CA ASP A 74 -9.77 -11.86 -1.58
C ASP A 74 -8.26 -11.89 -1.22
N PRO A 75 -7.89 -12.04 0.07
CA PRO A 75 -6.50 -12.21 0.48
C PRO A 75 -5.74 -13.31 -0.28
N ASP A 76 -6.36 -14.45 -0.56
CA ASP A 76 -5.71 -15.57 -1.25
C ASP A 76 -5.31 -15.18 -2.69
N MET A 77 -6.12 -14.34 -3.34
CA MET A 77 -5.82 -13.81 -4.66
C MET A 77 -4.65 -12.81 -4.60
N ILE A 78 -4.62 -11.94 -3.58
CA ILE A 78 -3.52 -10.99 -3.37
C ILE A 78 -2.21 -11.76 -3.13
N GLU A 79 -2.23 -12.80 -2.28
CA GLU A 79 -1.08 -13.66 -2.02
C GLU A 79 -0.57 -14.36 -3.30
N GLY A 80 -1.48 -14.74 -4.21
CA GLY A 80 -1.11 -15.31 -5.50
C GLY A 80 -0.39 -14.34 -6.46
N ILE A 81 -0.45 -13.03 -6.20
CA ILE A 81 0.23 -11.98 -7.00
C ILE A 81 1.66 -11.70 -6.50
N ILE A 82 1.98 -12.08 -5.26
CA ILE A 82 3.32 -11.89 -4.64
C ILE A 82 4.37 -12.80 -5.30
#